data_AF-M6R7Z7-F1
#
_entry.id   AF-M6R7Z7-F1
#
_cell.length_a   1.000
_cell.length_b   1.000
_cell.length_c   1.000
_cell.angle_alpha   90.00
_cell.angle_beta   90.00
_cell.angle_gamma   90.00
#
_symmetry.space_group_name_H-M   'P 1'
#
loop_
_entity.id
_entity.type
_entity.pdbx_description
1 polymer ?
#
loop_
_entity_poly.entity_id
_entity_poly.type
_entity_poly.pdbx_seq_one_letter_code
_entity_poly.pdbx_strand_id
1 'polypeptide(L)'
;MKKIEYSEIQISFSETTTYDLKQLNQKATSFWDDLSIGPIYHINTEVGQKKRQQWLFKNISFDEHYFSDFIQCLKEIHSIPKDLPITIWKGDCARDHLGLCFIISLLEGQNQIRVIHASKAYKELFHKDYEVFSTGQLSSEEISKIYEKSKENPFLTNLEKIT
;
A
#
# COMPACT_ATOMS: atom_id res chain seq x y z
N MET A 1 1.67 -12.25 26.93
CA MET A 1 2.22 -11.59 25.72
C MET A 1 2.02 -10.09 25.86
N LYS A 2 3.10 -9.29 25.84
CA LYS A 2 2.96 -7.82 25.74
C LYS A 2 2.39 -7.51 24.36
N LYS A 3 1.21 -6.91 24.31
CA LYS A 3 0.63 -6.38 23.07
C LYS A 3 1.56 -5.22 22.68
N ILE A 4 2.28 -5.35 21.56
CA ILE A 4 3.07 -4.24 21.04
C ILE A 4 2.05 -3.19 20.61
N GLU A 5 2.04 -2.06 21.31
CA GLU A 5 1.20 -0.92 21.00
C GLU A 5 1.96 -0.13 19.92
N TYR A 6 1.51 -0.26 18.68
CA TYR A 6 2.09 0.47 17.55
C TYR A 6 1.41 1.83 17.47
N SER A 7 2.19 2.88 17.21
CA SER A 7 1.70 4.26 17.07
C SER A 7 1.10 4.55 15.69
N GLU A 8 1.46 3.77 14.68
CA GLU A 8 0.95 3.87 13.31
C GLU A 8 1.16 2.56 12.54
N ILE A 9 0.47 2.41 11.41
CA ILE A 9 0.65 1.32 10.47
C ILE A 9 1.06 1.82 9.09
N GLN A 10 2.02 1.15 8.48
CA GLN A 10 2.47 1.38 7.12
C GLN A 10 1.80 0.40 6.16
N ILE A 11 1.39 0.89 4.99
CA ILE A 11 0.93 0.07 3.88
C ILE A 11 1.80 0.38 2.66
N SER A 12 2.38 -0.63 2.02
CA SER A 12 3.11 -0.47 0.75
C SER A 12 2.63 -1.43 -0.32
N PHE A 13 2.98 -1.16 -1.59
CA PHE A 13 2.66 -2.02 -2.74
C PHE A 13 3.84 -2.89 -3.19
N SER A 14 4.88 -2.98 -2.35
CA SER A 14 6.07 -3.78 -2.55
C SER A 14 6.45 -4.52 -1.26
N GLU A 15 6.72 -5.81 -1.38
CA GLU A 15 7.17 -6.65 -0.26
C GLU A 15 8.55 -6.20 0.25
N THR A 16 9.45 -5.78 -0.63
CA THR A 16 10.78 -5.29 -0.25
C THR A 16 10.67 -4.05 0.63
N THR A 17 9.82 -3.09 0.24
CA THR A 17 9.57 -1.89 1.04
C THR A 17 8.89 -2.22 2.37
N THR A 18 7.94 -3.16 2.38
CA THR A 18 7.33 -3.63 3.64
C THR A 18 8.38 -4.24 4.56
N TYR A 19 9.32 -5.03 4.01
CA TYR A 19 10.43 -5.58 4.76
C TYR A 19 11.34 -4.49 5.35
N ASP A 20 11.76 -3.53 4.53
CA ASP A 20 12.60 -2.41 4.98
C ASP A 20 11.92 -1.59 6.09
N LEU A 21 10.62 -1.31 5.96
CA LEU A 21 9.85 -0.62 6.99
C LEU A 21 9.80 -1.42 8.31
N LYS A 22 9.70 -2.75 8.24
CA LYS A 22 9.79 -3.62 9.43
C LYS A 22 11.18 -3.56 10.07
N GLN A 23 12.25 -3.46 9.27
CA GLN A 23 13.62 -3.24 9.80
C GLN A 23 13.77 -1.89 10.50
N LEU A 24 12.97 -0.88 10.10
CA LEU A 24 12.86 0.41 10.79
C LEU A 24 11.91 0.37 12.01
N ASN A 25 11.61 -0.83 12.54
CA ASN A 25 10.69 -1.06 13.66
C ASN A 25 9.25 -0.56 13.43
N GLN A 26 8.83 -0.41 12.17
CA GLN A 26 7.46 -0.02 11.86
C GLN A 26 6.55 -1.23 11.73
N LYS A 27 5.28 -1.08 12.11
CA LYS A 27 4.25 -2.04 11.75
C LYS A 27 3.90 -1.83 10.28
N ALA A 28 4.23 -2.79 9.41
CA ALA A 28 3.97 -2.67 7.98
C ALA A 28 3.26 -3.90 7.41
N THR A 29 2.39 -3.68 6.43
CA THR A 29 1.76 -4.71 5.59
C THR A 29 1.84 -4.32 4.11
N SER A 30 1.84 -5.32 3.23
CA SER A 30 1.87 -5.11 1.79
C SER A 30 0.50 -5.43 1.16
N PHE A 31 0.07 -4.57 0.25
CA PHE A 31 -0.95 -4.93 -0.74
C PHE A 31 -0.25 -5.39 -2.01
N TRP A 32 -0.25 -6.70 -2.26
CA TRP A 32 0.59 -7.34 -3.27
C TRP A 32 -0.08 -7.47 -4.65
N ASP A 33 -1.41 -7.34 -4.75
CA ASP A 33 -2.11 -7.49 -6.04
C ASP A 33 -1.87 -6.29 -6.95
N ASP A 34 -1.61 -6.56 -8.22
CA ASP A 34 -1.49 -5.56 -9.27
C ASP A 34 -2.85 -5.35 -9.95
N LEU A 35 -3.63 -4.43 -9.39
CA LEU A 35 -4.96 -4.07 -9.93
C LEU A 35 -4.89 -3.44 -11.33
N SER A 36 -3.71 -3.03 -11.82
CA SER A 36 -3.57 -2.58 -13.21
C SER A 36 -3.65 -3.71 -14.23
N ILE A 37 -3.60 -4.97 -13.77
CA ILE A 37 -3.63 -6.16 -14.60
C ILE A 37 -4.98 -6.84 -14.47
N GLY A 38 -5.64 -7.10 -15.60
CA GLY A 38 -6.90 -7.83 -15.64
C GLY A 38 -8.13 -7.01 -15.22
N PRO A 39 -9.32 -7.64 -15.21
CA PRO A 39 -10.56 -6.92 -14.93
C PRO A 39 -10.67 -6.55 -13.45
N ILE A 40 -11.15 -5.34 -13.19
CA ILE A 40 -11.63 -4.88 -11.88
C ILE A 40 -13.16 -4.84 -11.96
N TYR A 41 -13.82 -5.74 -11.22
CA TYR A 41 -15.28 -5.83 -11.18
C TYR A 41 -15.73 -6.18 -9.77
N HIS A 42 -16.42 -5.25 -9.09
CA HIS A 42 -16.90 -5.41 -7.71
C HIS A 42 -15.87 -6.08 -6.79
N ILE A 43 -14.61 -5.61 -6.84
CA ILE A 43 -13.45 -6.27 -6.20
C ILE A 43 -13.54 -6.28 -4.66
N ASN A 44 -14.40 -5.44 -4.09
CA ASN A 44 -14.78 -5.45 -2.68
C ASN A 44 -15.75 -6.59 -2.30
N THR A 45 -16.27 -7.35 -3.27
CA THR A 45 -17.18 -8.49 -3.06
C THR A 45 -16.49 -9.80 -3.36
N GLU A 46 -16.89 -10.87 -2.65
CA GLU A 46 -16.37 -12.22 -2.88
C GLU A 46 -16.58 -12.68 -4.34
N VAL A 47 -17.71 -12.31 -4.95
CA VAL A 47 -18.03 -12.63 -6.36
C VAL A 47 -17.04 -11.96 -7.31
N GLY A 48 -16.74 -10.69 -7.10
CA GLY A 48 -15.76 -9.96 -7.91
C GLY A 48 -14.35 -10.53 -7.78
N GLN A 49 -13.96 -10.86 -6.54
CA GLN A 49 -12.66 -11.46 -6.22
C GLN A 49 -12.48 -12.83 -6.89
N LYS A 50 -13.48 -13.70 -6.84
CA LYS A 50 -13.44 -15.01 -7.54
C LYS A 50 -13.36 -14.84 -9.05
N LYS A 51 -14.10 -13.90 -9.64
CA LYS A 51 -14.02 -13.62 -11.08
C LYS A 51 -12.62 -13.15 -11.48
N ARG A 52 -12.00 -12.29 -10.68
CA ARG A 52 -10.61 -11.84 -10.91
C ARG A 52 -9.63 -12.99 -10.80
N GLN A 53 -9.71 -13.82 -9.76
CA GLN A 53 -8.87 -15.01 -9.59
C GLN A 53 -8.96 -15.93 -10.82
N GLN A 54 -10.18 -16.25 -11.28
CA GLN A 54 -10.39 -17.09 -12.45
C GLN A 54 -9.75 -16.50 -13.71
N TRP A 55 -9.86 -15.18 -13.88
CA TRP A 55 -9.23 -14.50 -15.01
C TRP A 55 -7.70 -14.53 -14.91
N LEU A 56 -7.13 -14.24 -13.74
CA LEU A 56 -5.68 -14.26 -13.51
C LEU A 56 -5.10 -15.67 -13.73
N PHE A 57 -5.73 -16.69 -13.16
CA PHE A 57 -5.33 -18.09 -13.33
C PHE A 57 -5.33 -18.50 -14.81
N LYS A 58 -6.41 -18.16 -15.53
CA LYS A 58 -6.58 -18.50 -16.94
C LYS A 58 -5.58 -17.80 -17.87
N ASN A 59 -5.21 -16.55 -17.58
CA ASN A 59 -4.49 -15.70 -18.54
C ASN A 59 -3.02 -15.43 -18.17
N ILE A 60 -2.65 -15.56 -16.89
CA ILE A 60 -1.34 -15.14 -16.37
C ILE A 60 -0.65 -16.28 -15.61
N SER A 61 -1.25 -17.46 -15.53
CA SER A 61 -0.73 -18.61 -14.76
C SER A 61 -0.45 -18.24 -13.30
N PHE A 62 -1.39 -17.49 -12.71
CA PHE A 62 -1.27 -16.97 -11.35
C PHE A 62 -1.48 -18.06 -10.28
N ASP A 63 -0.92 -17.84 -9.09
CA ASP A 63 -0.93 -18.77 -7.95
C ASP A 63 -2.35 -19.18 -7.52
N GLU A 64 -2.53 -20.46 -7.18
CA GLU A 64 -3.75 -21.02 -6.61
C GLU A 64 -4.12 -20.38 -5.26
N HIS A 65 -3.14 -19.86 -4.52
CA HIS A 65 -3.31 -19.19 -3.23
C HIS A 65 -3.78 -17.73 -3.32
N TYR A 66 -3.90 -17.16 -4.53
CA TYR A 66 -4.31 -15.77 -4.75
C TYR A 66 -5.52 -15.35 -3.90
N PHE A 67 -6.57 -16.18 -3.89
CA PHE A 67 -7.82 -15.80 -3.23
C PHE A 67 -7.71 -15.81 -1.69
N SER A 68 -7.03 -16.80 -1.11
CA SER A 68 -6.81 -16.83 0.35
C SER A 68 -5.99 -15.63 0.80
N ASP A 69 -4.95 -15.30 0.04
CA ASP A 69 -4.04 -14.19 0.38
C ASP A 69 -4.74 -12.84 0.21
N PHE A 70 -5.61 -12.71 -0.79
CA PHE A 70 -6.37 -11.49 -1.04
C PHE A 70 -7.36 -11.24 0.10
N ILE A 71 -8.11 -12.28 0.48
CA ILE A 71 -9.05 -12.22 1.61
C ILE A 71 -8.31 -11.91 2.92
N GLN A 72 -7.14 -12.51 3.14
CA GLN A 72 -6.34 -12.26 4.33
C GLN A 72 -5.86 -10.81 4.38
N CYS A 73 -5.35 -10.27 3.27
CA CYS A 73 -4.97 -8.86 3.15
C CYS A 73 -6.15 -7.92 3.47
N LEU A 74 -7.33 -8.19 2.90
CA LEU A 74 -8.53 -7.41 3.21
C LEU A 74 -8.89 -7.45 4.69
N LYS A 75 -8.84 -8.63 5.32
CA LYS A 75 -9.13 -8.76 6.77
C LYS A 75 -8.16 -7.94 7.60
N GLU A 76 -6.88 -7.94 7.25
CA GLU A 76 -5.87 -7.13 7.93
C GLU A 76 -6.17 -5.64 7.84
N ILE A 77 -6.50 -5.15 6.64
CA ILE A 77 -6.84 -3.74 6.41
C ILE A 77 -8.10 -3.34 7.20
N HIS A 78 -9.16 -4.15 7.17
CA HIS A 78 -10.39 -3.86 7.94
C HIS A 78 -10.20 -3.96 9.45
N SER A 79 -9.18 -4.68 9.92
CA SER A 79 -8.88 -4.81 11.35
C SER A 79 -8.13 -3.61 11.94
N ILE A 80 -7.69 -2.66 11.10
CA ILE A 80 -6.97 -1.47 11.55
C ILE A 80 -7.93 -0.60 12.40
N PRO A 81 -7.55 -0.26 13.65
CA PRO A 81 -8.37 0.61 14.50
C PRO A 81 -8.60 1.99 13.88
N LYS A 82 -9.76 2.60 14.14
CA LYS A 82 -10.16 3.90 13.55
C LYS A 82 -9.31 5.10 13.96
N ASP A 83 -8.66 5.00 15.12
CA ASP A 83 -7.84 6.07 15.69
C ASP A 83 -6.34 5.79 15.52
N LEU A 84 -5.98 4.74 14.76
CA LEU A 84 -4.59 4.42 14.46
C LEU A 84 -4.17 5.11 13.15
N PRO A 85 -3.16 5.99 13.15
CA PRO A 85 -2.63 6.58 11.94
C PRO A 85 -2.18 5.53 10.92
N ILE A 86 -2.47 5.79 9.65
CA ILE A 86 -2.12 4.93 8.51
C ILE A 86 -1.26 5.75 7.55
N THR A 87 -0.07 5.24 7.22
CA THR A 87 0.79 5.83 6.20
C THR A 87 0.88 4.88 5.00
N ILE A 88 0.38 5.32 3.84
CA ILE A 88 0.38 4.55 2.60
C ILE A 88 1.51 5.03 1.69
N TRP A 89 2.35 4.12 1.25
CA TRP A 89 3.48 4.39 0.36
C TRP A 89 3.11 4.09 -1.08
N LYS A 90 3.26 5.08 -1.98
CA LYS A 90 3.07 4.89 -3.42
C LYS A 90 4.27 5.36 -4.24
N GLY A 91 4.59 4.62 -5.30
CA GLY A 91 5.40 5.08 -6.42
C GLY A 91 4.58 5.80 -7.49
N ASP A 92 5.25 6.17 -8.57
CA ASP A 92 4.65 6.76 -9.77
C ASP A 92 4.38 5.70 -10.85
N CYS A 93 3.49 4.76 -10.53
CA CYS A 93 3.08 3.70 -11.45
C CYS A 93 1.59 3.36 -11.30
N ALA A 94 1.01 2.74 -12.33
CA ALA A 94 -0.41 2.39 -12.36
C ALA A 94 -0.79 1.40 -11.25
N ARG A 95 0.07 0.43 -10.95
CA ARG A 95 -0.09 -0.52 -9.85
C ARG A 95 -0.35 0.18 -8.53
N ASP A 96 0.58 1.03 -8.11
CA ASP A 96 0.53 1.71 -6.82
C ASP A 96 -0.62 2.72 -6.77
N HIS A 97 -0.95 3.37 -7.88
CA HIS A 97 -2.08 4.29 -7.95
C HIS A 97 -3.41 3.58 -7.77
N LEU A 98 -3.67 2.50 -8.52
CA LEU A 98 -4.91 1.73 -8.38
C LEU A 98 -4.99 1.02 -7.03
N GLY A 99 -3.86 0.51 -6.53
CA GLY A 99 -3.75 -0.01 -5.17
C GLY A 99 -4.14 1.04 -4.13
N LEU A 100 -3.62 2.27 -4.24
CA LEU A 100 -3.97 3.37 -3.33
C LEU A 100 -5.47 3.67 -3.37
N CYS A 101 -6.06 3.83 -4.55
CA CYS A 101 -7.50 4.08 -4.69
C CYS A 101 -8.32 2.97 -4.03
N PHE A 102 -7.94 1.71 -4.24
CA PHE A 102 -8.63 0.58 -3.64
C PHE A 102 -8.49 0.56 -2.11
N ILE A 103 -7.28 0.72 -1.58
CA ILE A 103 -7.05 0.75 -0.13
C ILE A 103 -7.82 1.90 0.53
N ILE A 104 -7.80 3.10 -0.05
CA ILE A 104 -8.57 4.24 0.48
C ILE A 104 -10.07 3.91 0.51
N SER A 105 -10.60 3.22 -0.51
CA SER A 105 -12.01 2.81 -0.54
C SER A 105 -12.39 1.83 0.57
N LEU A 106 -11.44 1.00 1.03
CA LEU A 106 -11.64 0.08 2.14
C LEU A 106 -11.53 0.76 3.51
N LEU A 107 -10.83 1.89 3.57
CA LEU A 107 -10.58 2.66 4.79
C LEU A 107 -11.63 3.77 4.99
N GLU A 108 -12.85 3.58 4.48
CA GLU A 108 -13.93 4.55 4.66
C GLU A 108 -14.18 4.82 6.16
N GLY A 109 -14.22 6.11 6.52
CA GLY A 109 -14.35 6.56 7.91
C GLY A 109 -13.04 6.63 8.71
N GLN A 110 -11.90 6.25 8.14
CA GLN A 110 -10.58 6.53 8.71
C GLN A 110 -10.17 7.98 8.43
N ASN A 111 -9.79 8.71 9.48
CA ASN A 111 -9.47 10.14 9.36
C ASN A 111 -7.97 10.43 9.30
N GLN A 112 -7.13 9.55 9.86
CA GLN A 112 -5.69 9.75 9.99
C GLN A 112 -4.91 8.96 8.92
N ILE A 113 -5.21 9.21 7.65
CA ILE A 113 -4.49 8.59 6.52
C ILE A 113 -3.48 9.60 5.98
N ARG A 114 -2.23 9.19 5.82
CA ARG A 114 -1.14 9.93 5.16
C ARG A 114 -0.72 9.16 3.92
N VAL A 115 -0.32 9.88 2.88
CA VAL A 115 0.29 9.27 1.69
C VAL A 115 1.71 9.78 1.51
N ILE A 116 2.66 8.85 1.33
CA ILE A 116 4.03 9.15 0.94
C ILE A 116 4.16 8.83 -0.55
N HIS A 117 4.37 9.87 -1.36
CA HIS A 117 4.68 9.71 -2.77
C HIS A 117 6.19 9.50 -2.95
N ALA A 118 6.62 8.25 -2.81
CA ALA A 118 8.03 7.88 -2.69
C ALA A 118 8.86 8.35 -3.91
N SER A 119 8.33 8.21 -5.13
CA SER A 119 8.98 8.72 -6.36
C SER A 119 9.22 10.23 -6.36
N LYS A 120 8.28 11.02 -5.85
CA LYS A 120 8.42 12.48 -5.75
C LYS A 120 9.40 12.85 -4.65
N ALA A 121 9.25 12.27 -3.46
CA ALA A 121 10.16 12.47 -2.34
C ALA A 121 11.60 12.08 -2.71
N TYR A 122 11.77 11.00 -3.47
CA TYR A 122 13.04 10.56 -3.99
C TYR A 122 13.71 11.62 -4.87
N LYS A 123 12.97 12.16 -5.86
CA LYS A 123 13.46 13.21 -6.77
C LYS A 123 13.87 14.48 -6.01
N GLU A 124 13.09 14.86 -5.00
CA GLU A 124 13.35 16.04 -4.17
C GLU A 124 14.53 15.88 -3.22
N LEU A 125 14.78 14.67 -2.70
CA LEU A 125 15.80 14.42 -1.69
C LEU A 125 17.18 14.10 -2.25
N PHE A 126 17.22 13.35 -3.36
CA PHE A 126 18.48 12.75 -3.83
C PHE A 126 19.01 13.38 -5.10
N HIS A 127 18.20 14.17 -5.82
CA HIS A 127 18.59 14.89 -7.04
C HIS A 127 19.38 14.02 -8.04
N LYS A 128 19.03 12.73 -8.16
CA LYS A 128 19.71 11.80 -9.08
C LYS A 128 19.04 11.81 -10.46
N ASP A 129 19.82 11.47 -11.48
CA ASP A 129 19.39 11.47 -12.89
C ASP A 129 18.50 10.27 -13.26
N TYR A 130 18.30 9.31 -12.36
CA TYR A 130 17.41 8.17 -12.60
C TYR A 130 16.05 8.36 -11.92
N GLU A 131 15.00 7.93 -12.63
CA GLU A 131 13.65 7.94 -12.12
C GLU A 131 13.33 6.66 -11.34
N VAL A 132 12.60 6.82 -10.24
CA VAL A 132 12.05 5.73 -9.44
C VAL A 132 10.54 5.71 -9.66
N PHE A 133 9.99 4.60 -10.12
CA PHE A 133 8.55 4.45 -10.41
C PHE A 133 7.82 3.64 -9.35
N SER A 134 8.53 2.84 -8.57
CA SER A 134 7.94 2.03 -7.50
C SER A 134 8.76 2.08 -6.23
N THR A 135 8.10 1.89 -5.10
CA THR A 135 8.74 1.86 -3.78
C THR A 135 9.80 0.76 -3.67
N GLY A 136 9.64 -0.35 -4.40
CA GLY A 136 10.58 -1.47 -4.39
C GLY A 136 11.92 -1.23 -5.08
N GLN A 137 12.10 -0.11 -5.78
CA GLN A 137 13.38 0.29 -6.39
C GLN A 137 14.27 1.10 -5.44
N LEU A 138 13.74 1.48 -4.28
CA LEU A 138 14.48 2.26 -3.28
C LEU A 138 15.35 1.32 -2.42
N SER A 139 16.54 1.79 -2.08
CA SER A 139 17.35 1.15 -1.04
C SER A 139 16.78 1.39 0.36
N SER A 140 17.15 0.55 1.34
CA SER A 140 16.72 0.71 2.73
C SER A 140 17.14 2.06 3.33
N GLU A 141 18.30 2.61 2.92
CA GLU A 141 18.76 3.95 3.34
C GLU A 141 17.86 5.05 2.77
N GLU A 142 17.46 4.94 1.50
CA GLU A 142 16.57 5.91 0.85
C GLU A 142 15.17 5.86 1.46
N ILE A 143 14.63 4.66 1.76
CA ILE A 143 13.36 4.48 2.47
C ILE A 143 13.41 5.16 3.84
N SER A 144 14.47 4.94 4.61
CA SER A 144 14.64 5.56 5.93
C SER A 144 14.63 7.08 5.86
N LYS A 145 15.40 7.68 4.93
CA LYS A 145 15.43 9.14 4.75
C LYS A 145 14.10 9.72 4.30
N ILE A 146 13.41 9.07 3.36
CA ILE A 146 12.07 9.49 2.90
C ILE A 146 11.07 9.41 4.06
N TYR A 147 11.10 8.33 4.84
CA TYR A 147 10.22 8.13 5.98
C TYR A 147 10.39 9.25 7.00
N GLU A 148 11.62 9.52 7.44
CA GLU A 148 11.91 10.56 8.43
C GLU A 148 11.41 11.94 7.98
N LYS A 149 11.63 12.32 6.72
CA LYS A 149 11.14 13.61 6.19
C LYS A 149 9.61 13.67 6.09
N SER A 150 8.96 12.54 5.89
CA SER A 150 7.52 12.46 5.63
C SER A 150 6.65 12.37 6.88
N LYS A 151 7.24 12.23 8.08
CA LYS A 151 6.51 12.16 9.36
C LYS A 151 5.59 13.37 9.57
N GLU A 152 6.06 14.54 9.13
CA GLU A 152 5.37 15.83 9.27
C GLU A 152 4.38 16.13 8.14
N ASN A 153 4.19 15.22 7.17
CA ASN A 153 3.18 15.45 6.13
C ASN A 153 1.80 15.66 6.79
N PRO A 154 0.85 16.32 6.12
CA PRO A 154 -0.52 16.37 6.60
C PRO A 154 -1.23 15.03 6.37
N PHE A 155 -2.27 14.76 7.16
CA PHE A 155 -3.23 13.71 6.82
C PHE A 155 -4.09 14.18 5.63
N LEU A 156 -4.57 13.22 4.83
CA LEU A 156 -5.47 13.45 3.73
C LEU A 156 -6.77 14.10 4.24
N THR A 157 -7.17 15.15 3.55
CA THR A 157 -8.51 15.72 3.65
C THR A 157 -9.54 14.76 3.08
N ASN A 158 -10.83 14.98 3.39
CA ASN A 158 -11.90 14.17 2.81
C ASN A 158 -11.98 14.30 1.28
N LEU A 159 -11.58 15.45 0.72
CA LEU A 159 -11.54 15.66 -0.73
C LEU A 159 -10.45 14.80 -1.38
N GLU A 160 -9.26 14.75 -0.81
CA GLU A 160 -8.14 13.96 -1.34
C GLU A 160 -8.39 12.44 -1.25
N LYS A 161 -9.34 11.99 -0.43
CA LYS A 161 -9.74 10.58 -0.37
C LYS A 161 -10.72 10.18 -1.48
N ILE A 162 -11.41 11.15 -2.09
CA ILE A 162 -12.42 10.92 -3.15
C ILE A 162 -11.92 11.32 -4.55
N THR A 163 -10.69 11.83 -4.67
CA THR A 163 -10.07 12.27 -5.92
C THR A 163 -8.95 11.32 -6.33
#